data_AF-A0A1R1AVZ9-F1
#
_entry.id   AF-A0A1R1AVZ9-F1
#
_cell.length_a   1.000
_cell.length_b   1.000
_cell.length_c   1.000
_cell.angle_alpha   90.00
_cell.angle_beta   90.00
_cell.angle_gamma   90.00
#
_symmetry.space_group_name_H-M   'P 1'
#
loop_
_entity.id
_entity.type
_entity.pdbx_description
1 polymer ?
#
loop_
_entity_poly.entity_id
_entity_poly.type
_entity_poly.pdbx_seq_one_letter_code
_entity_poly.pdbx_strand_id
1 'polypeptide(L)'
;MKKTRSVLYVILLIVVFGTGYYVGSRSENSKPISKENARKAIQTLWVNSAEPPLPKVVIEGTEIPLRRSGYSWCNRNNCVTTDAAPPKLEDMAPVAVTGGTDIQTTPPEGIHGFTIQNLTDPDIDGYTVPTEPGSYLYEIHCTWPLEQGRASFYFAVTVQ
;
A
#
# COMPACT_ATOMS: atom_id res chain seq x y z
N MET A 1 -40.62 -54.58 8.07
CA MET A 1 -40.14 -53.21 8.38
C MET A 1 -38.73 -52.85 7.86
N LYS A 2 -37.84 -53.79 7.45
CA LYS A 2 -36.50 -53.45 6.93
C LYS A 2 -36.50 -52.87 5.50
N LYS A 3 -37.34 -53.37 4.59
CA LYS A 3 -37.40 -52.91 3.18
C LYS A 3 -37.87 -51.45 3.01
N THR A 4 -38.79 -50.98 3.86
CA THR A 4 -39.31 -49.60 3.79
C THR A 4 -38.27 -48.56 4.23
N ARG A 5 -37.37 -48.90 5.16
CA ARG A 5 -36.27 -48.02 5.58
C ARG A 5 -35.23 -47.83 4.46
N SER A 6 -34.87 -48.89 3.74
CA SER A 6 -33.92 -48.80 2.62
C SER A 6 -34.46 -47.93 1.47
N VAL A 7 -35.75 -48.02 1.15
CA VAL A 7 -36.38 -47.15 0.13
C VAL A 7 -36.34 -45.68 0.55
N LEU A 8 -36.57 -45.41 1.83
CA LEU A 8 -36.56 -44.04 2.37
C LEU A 8 -35.15 -43.41 2.31
N TYR A 9 -34.09 -44.18 2.57
CA TYR A 9 -32.71 -43.71 2.41
C TYR A 9 -32.34 -43.42 0.96
N VAL A 10 -32.82 -44.21 0.01
CA VAL A 10 -32.57 -43.97 -1.42
C VAL A 10 -33.27 -42.70 -1.89
N ILE A 11 -34.52 -42.48 -1.47
CA ILE A 11 -35.24 -41.23 -1.78
C ILE A 11 -34.52 -40.02 -1.17
N LEU A 12 -34.06 -40.13 0.07
CA LEU A 12 -33.36 -39.05 0.75
C LEU A 12 -32.02 -38.70 0.06
N LEU A 13 -31.30 -39.71 -0.42
CA LEU A 13 -30.10 -39.51 -1.26
C LEU A 13 -30.43 -38.78 -2.57
N ILE A 14 -31.49 -39.19 -3.27
CA ILE A 14 -31.91 -38.55 -4.53
C ILE A 14 -32.31 -37.09 -4.28
N VAL A 15 -32.98 -36.78 -3.17
CA VAL A 15 -33.36 -35.40 -2.84
C VAL A 15 -32.13 -34.56 -2.51
N VAL A 16 -31.18 -35.06 -1.70
CA VAL A 16 -29.98 -34.30 -1.33
C VAL A 16 -29.07 -34.08 -2.54
N PHE A 17 -28.80 -35.12 -3.33
CA PHE A 17 -27.97 -34.99 -4.53
C PHE A 17 -28.68 -34.23 -5.65
N GLY A 18 -29.99 -34.42 -5.82
CA GLY A 18 -30.78 -33.72 -6.83
C GLY A 18 -30.93 -32.23 -6.55
N THR A 19 -31.16 -31.84 -5.30
CA THR A 19 -31.20 -30.43 -4.90
C THR A 19 -29.82 -29.78 -4.97
N GLY A 20 -28.77 -30.47 -4.51
CA GLY A 20 -27.39 -30.00 -4.66
C GLY A 20 -26.98 -29.81 -6.13
N TYR A 21 -27.33 -30.75 -7.00
CA TYR A 21 -27.06 -30.66 -8.44
C TYR A 21 -27.89 -29.54 -9.11
N TYR A 22 -29.16 -29.37 -8.74
CA TYR A 22 -30.01 -28.33 -9.30
C TYR A 22 -29.56 -26.91 -8.89
N VAL A 23 -29.15 -26.73 -7.64
CA VAL A 23 -28.60 -25.46 -7.15
C VAL A 23 -27.21 -25.21 -7.75
N GLY A 24 -26.36 -26.24 -7.79
CA GLY A 24 -25.02 -26.16 -8.39
C GLY A 24 -25.04 -25.87 -9.90
N SER A 25 -25.94 -26.49 -10.66
CA SER A 25 -26.05 -26.25 -12.11
C SER A 25 -26.64 -24.87 -12.44
N ARG A 26 -27.44 -24.28 -11.54
CA ARG A 26 -27.88 -22.88 -11.66
C ARG A 26 -26.84 -21.86 -11.21
N SER A 27 -25.76 -22.27 -10.53
CA SER A 27 -24.64 -21.40 -10.15
C SER A 27 -23.95 -20.75 -11.36
N GLU A 28 -24.01 -21.40 -12.54
CA GLU A 28 -23.54 -20.82 -13.81
C GLU A 28 -24.28 -19.52 -14.22
N ASN A 29 -25.42 -19.22 -13.59
CA ASN A 29 -26.15 -17.95 -13.78
C ASN A 29 -25.76 -16.85 -12.79
N SER A 30 -24.77 -17.08 -11.91
CA SER A 30 -24.14 -15.98 -11.19
C SER A 30 -23.41 -15.14 -12.23
N LYS A 31 -24.05 -14.07 -12.71
CA LYS A 31 -23.44 -13.14 -13.66
C LYS A 31 -22.10 -12.72 -13.05
N PRO A 32 -20.95 -13.01 -13.67
CA PRO A 32 -19.70 -12.48 -13.18
C PRO A 32 -19.86 -10.98 -13.12
N ILE A 33 -19.50 -10.38 -11.98
CA ILE A 33 -19.46 -8.93 -11.83
C ILE A 33 -18.70 -8.41 -13.05
N SER A 34 -19.34 -7.55 -13.85
CA SER A 34 -18.69 -7.00 -15.03
C SER A 34 -17.39 -6.34 -14.60
N LYS A 35 -16.35 -6.41 -15.43
CA LYS A 35 -15.05 -5.78 -15.11
C LYS A 35 -15.21 -4.32 -14.69
N GLU A 36 -16.20 -3.64 -15.27
CA GLU A 36 -16.56 -2.26 -14.94
C GLU A 36 -17.13 -2.11 -13.52
N ASN A 37 -18.05 -2.98 -13.12
CA ASN A 37 -18.62 -2.95 -11.76
C ASN A 37 -17.57 -3.32 -10.71
N ALA A 38 -16.67 -4.26 -11.02
CA ALA A 38 -15.56 -4.61 -10.14
C ALA A 38 -14.57 -3.44 -9.97
N ARG A 39 -14.24 -2.74 -11.06
CA ARG A 39 -13.40 -1.53 -11.01
C ARG A 39 -14.03 -0.42 -10.20
N LYS A 40 -15.33 -0.16 -10.37
CA LYS A 40 -16.05 0.86 -9.59
C LYS A 40 -16.05 0.53 -8.09
N ALA A 41 -16.25 -0.74 -7.73
CA ALA A 41 -16.17 -1.17 -6.33
C ALA A 41 -14.76 -0.96 -5.76
N ILE A 42 -13.71 -1.29 -6.53
CA ILE A 42 -12.31 -1.03 -6.13
C ILE A 42 -12.06 0.47 -5.92
N GLN A 43 -12.52 1.31 -6.82
CA GLN A 43 -12.35 2.77 -6.75
C GLN A 43 -13.05 3.41 -5.54
N THR A 44 -14.05 2.76 -4.94
CA THR A 44 -14.65 3.24 -3.68
C THR A 44 -13.74 3.07 -2.48
N LEU A 45 -12.76 2.15 -2.55
CA LEU A 45 -11.78 1.89 -1.48
C LEU A 45 -10.51 2.74 -1.61
N TRP A 46 -10.35 3.45 -2.72
CA TRP A 46 -9.19 4.31 -2.96
C TRP A 46 -9.23 5.57 -2.10
N VAL A 47 -8.04 6.01 -1.68
CA VAL A 47 -7.83 7.30 -1.01
C VAL A 47 -8.30 8.42 -1.92
N ASN A 48 -9.12 9.34 -1.40
CA ASN A 48 -9.67 10.44 -2.18
C ASN A 48 -8.69 11.63 -2.23
N SER A 49 -7.62 11.48 -3.01
CA SER A 49 -6.60 12.51 -3.21
C SER A 49 -6.24 12.65 -4.69
N ALA A 50 -5.94 13.88 -5.12
CA ALA A 50 -5.50 14.16 -6.48
C ALA A 50 -4.10 13.59 -6.77
N GLU A 51 -3.26 13.53 -5.74
CA GLU A 51 -1.87 13.04 -5.79
C GLU A 51 -1.57 12.13 -4.59
N PRO A 52 -0.47 11.36 -4.60
CA PRO A 52 -0.09 10.54 -3.45
C PRO A 52 0.07 11.40 -2.19
N PRO A 53 -0.63 11.09 -1.09
CA PRO A 53 -0.50 11.85 0.14
C PRO A 53 0.93 11.79 0.69
N LEU A 54 1.41 12.91 1.24
CA LEU A 54 2.73 13.01 1.84
C LEU A 54 2.74 12.29 3.20
N PRO A 55 3.78 11.49 3.50
CA PRO A 55 4.06 11.09 4.88
C PRO A 55 4.52 12.28 5.71
N LYS A 56 4.60 12.08 7.02
CA LYS A 56 5.27 13.02 7.93
C LYS A 56 6.50 12.39 8.55
N VAL A 57 7.56 13.16 8.66
CA VAL A 57 8.79 12.78 9.35
C VAL A 57 9.08 13.82 10.41
N VAL A 58 9.34 13.35 11.63
CA VAL A 58 9.69 14.16 12.79
C VAL A 58 10.92 13.56 13.43
N ILE A 59 11.94 14.38 13.65
CA ILE A 59 13.17 13.99 14.35
C ILE A 59 13.35 14.99 15.50
N GLU A 60 13.41 14.47 16.73
CA GLU A 60 13.54 15.31 17.94
C GLU A 60 12.46 16.41 18.07
N GLY A 61 11.25 16.13 17.58
CA GLY A 61 10.15 17.10 17.57
C GLY A 61 10.22 18.14 16.44
N THR A 62 11.25 18.10 15.60
CA THR A 62 11.38 18.94 14.40
C THR A 62 10.77 18.24 13.20
N GLU A 63 9.81 18.89 12.54
CA GLU A 63 9.23 18.40 11.28
C GLU A 63 10.23 18.56 10.14
N ILE A 64 10.53 17.45 9.46
CA ILE A 64 11.50 17.41 8.37
C ILE A 64 10.78 17.61 7.04
N PRO A 65 11.18 18.59 6.22
CA PRO A 65 10.55 18.83 4.93
C PRO A 65 10.85 17.67 3.97
N LEU A 66 9.79 17.13 3.38
CA LEU A 66 9.88 16.06 2.39
C LEU A 66 9.79 16.62 0.97
N ARG A 67 10.61 16.07 0.07
CA ARG A 67 10.53 16.30 -1.38
C ARG A 67 9.94 15.07 -2.06
N ARG A 68 8.80 15.23 -2.72
CA ARG A 68 8.25 14.18 -3.59
C ARG A 68 9.05 14.15 -4.90
N SER A 69 9.41 12.95 -5.35
CA SER A 69 10.01 12.73 -6.67
C SER A 69 9.01 12.01 -7.59
N GLY A 70 9.45 11.00 -8.33
CA GLY A 70 8.62 10.21 -9.22
C GLY A 70 7.49 9.49 -8.48
N TYR A 71 6.33 9.43 -9.12
CA TYR A 71 5.17 8.70 -8.61
C TYR A 71 4.23 8.25 -9.72
N SER A 72 3.45 7.21 -9.44
CA SER A 72 2.27 6.85 -10.22
C SER A 72 1.05 6.87 -9.31
N TRP A 73 -0.01 7.55 -9.72
CA TRP A 73 -1.21 7.73 -8.92
C TRP A 73 -2.47 7.68 -9.77
N CYS A 74 -3.42 6.87 -9.34
CA CYS A 74 -4.76 6.78 -9.88
C CYS A 74 -5.75 7.33 -8.85
N ASN A 75 -6.62 8.21 -9.32
CA ASN A 75 -7.84 8.56 -8.64
C ASN A 75 -9.04 8.08 -9.48
N ARG A 76 -10.26 8.36 -9.02
CA ARG A 76 -11.49 7.88 -9.68
C ARG A 76 -11.60 8.26 -11.16
N ASN A 77 -10.98 9.36 -11.56
CA ASN A 77 -11.16 9.98 -12.88
C ASN A 77 -9.94 9.82 -13.80
N ASN A 78 -8.73 9.81 -13.25
CA ASN A 78 -7.50 9.71 -14.05
C ASN A 78 -6.39 8.95 -13.33
N CYS A 79 -5.43 8.50 -14.12
CA CYS A 79 -4.16 7.98 -13.66
C CYS A 79 -3.04 8.83 -14.23
N VAL A 80 -2.08 9.20 -13.40
CA VAL A 80 -0.93 10.04 -13.74
C VAL A 80 0.33 9.32 -13.32
N THR A 81 1.34 9.39 -14.18
CA THR A 81 2.71 9.00 -13.83
C THR A 81 3.60 10.21 -14.04
N THR A 82 4.30 10.60 -12.98
CA THR A 82 5.33 11.62 -13.02
C THR A 82 6.67 10.91 -12.93
N ASP A 83 7.49 11.07 -13.96
CA ASP A 83 8.87 10.64 -13.94
C ASP A 83 9.74 11.79 -13.45
N ALA A 84 10.49 11.55 -12.39
CA ALA A 84 11.44 12.51 -11.84
C ALA A 84 12.63 11.73 -11.28
N ALA A 85 13.83 12.23 -11.57
CA ALA A 85 15.06 11.64 -11.05
C ALA A 85 15.08 11.76 -9.51
N PRO A 86 15.62 10.75 -8.79
CA PRO A 86 15.93 10.89 -7.37
C PRO A 86 16.81 12.12 -7.14
N PRO A 87 16.49 12.98 -6.15
CA PRO A 87 17.34 14.11 -5.83
C PRO A 87 18.68 13.62 -5.28
N LYS A 88 19.74 14.38 -5.53
CA LYS A 88 21.00 14.17 -4.82
C LYS A 88 21.01 14.96 -3.52
N LEU A 89 21.93 14.63 -2.64
CA LEU A 89 22.12 15.35 -1.37
C LEU A 89 22.40 16.85 -1.58
N GLU A 90 23.11 17.21 -2.67
CA GLU A 90 23.38 18.60 -3.07
C GLU A 90 22.12 19.39 -3.50
N ASP A 91 21.05 18.69 -3.88
CA ASP A 91 19.78 19.30 -4.31
C ASP A 91 18.78 19.47 -3.15
N MET A 92 19.17 19.07 -1.93
CA MET A 92 18.34 19.06 -0.75
C MET A 92 18.86 20.07 0.27
N ALA A 93 17.97 20.59 1.12
CA ALA A 93 18.35 21.42 2.27
C ALA A 93 18.31 20.53 3.51
N PRO A 94 19.45 20.02 4.00
CA PRO A 94 19.47 19.11 5.13
C PRO A 94 19.09 19.84 6.43
N VAL A 95 18.34 19.15 7.29
CA VAL A 95 18.02 19.67 8.63
C VAL A 95 19.05 19.14 9.63
N ALA A 96 19.59 20.03 10.46
CA ALA A 96 20.51 19.64 11.52
C ALA A 96 19.76 18.87 12.62
N VAL A 97 20.28 17.70 13.00
CA VAL A 97 19.69 16.80 14.00
C VAL A 97 20.80 16.14 14.82
N THR A 98 20.44 15.60 15.99
CA THR A 98 21.37 14.81 16.81
C THR A 98 21.53 13.40 16.22
N GLY A 99 22.77 12.88 16.22
CA GLY A 99 23.04 11.52 15.81
C GLY A 99 22.48 10.48 16.79
N GLY A 100 22.09 9.31 16.28
CA GLY A 100 21.56 8.20 17.08
C GLY A 100 20.10 8.36 17.53
N THR A 101 19.39 9.37 17.04
CA THR A 101 17.96 9.59 17.37
C THR A 101 17.03 8.85 16.43
N ASP A 102 15.88 8.43 16.95
CA ASP A 102 14.84 7.78 16.15
C ASP A 102 14.15 8.75 15.19
N ILE A 103 13.90 8.26 13.98
CA ILE A 103 13.14 8.97 12.95
C ILE A 103 11.67 8.60 13.12
N GLN A 104 10.90 9.50 13.73
CA GLN A 104 9.47 9.28 13.91
C GLN A 104 8.75 9.54 12.60
N THR A 105 7.94 8.58 12.15
CA THR A 105 7.18 8.73 10.90
C THR A 105 5.70 8.50 11.11
N THR A 106 4.90 9.27 10.38
CA THR A 106 3.48 9.04 10.23
C THR A 106 3.21 8.65 8.78
N PRO A 107 2.86 7.38 8.51
CA PRO A 107 2.52 6.94 7.17
C PRO A 107 1.29 7.70 6.64
N PRO A 108 1.18 7.86 5.30
CA PRO A 108 0.05 8.54 4.71
C PRO A 108 -1.20 7.64 4.75
N GLU A 109 -2.37 8.24 4.57
CA GLU A 109 -3.65 7.52 4.60
C GLU A 109 -3.71 6.40 3.55
N GLY A 110 -4.30 5.26 3.92
CA GLY A 110 -4.59 4.15 3.01
C GLY A 110 -3.37 3.39 2.48
N ILE A 111 -2.20 3.58 3.09
CA ILE A 111 -0.95 2.95 2.68
C ILE A 111 -1.00 1.41 2.85
N HIS A 112 -0.41 0.70 1.91
CA HIS A 112 -0.19 -0.76 1.98
C HIS A 112 1.26 -1.10 2.33
N GLY A 113 2.23 -0.41 1.71
CA GLY A 113 3.65 -0.57 1.98
C GLY A 113 4.32 0.76 2.29
N PHE A 114 5.14 0.78 3.33
CA PHE A 114 5.89 1.95 3.78
C PHE A 114 7.28 1.51 4.21
N THR A 115 8.32 2.02 3.54
CA THR A 115 9.71 1.67 3.87
C THR A 115 10.58 2.91 3.80
N ILE A 116 11.51 3.02 4.75
CA ILE A 116 12.53 4.07 4.76
C ILE A 116 13.89 3.42 4.54
N GLN A 117 14.72 4.05 3.71
CA GLN A 117 16.09 3.60 3.44
C GLN A 117 17.04 4.80 3.52
N ASN A 118 18.21 4.57 4.11
CA ASN A 118 19.32 5.50 4.04
C ASN A 118 20.08 5.26 2.73
N LEU A 119 20.08 6.25 1.84
CA LEU A 119 20.73 6.18 0.53
C LEU A 119 22.22 6.53 0.59
N THR A 120 22.65 7.20 1.66
CA THR A 120 24.07 7.56 1.87
C THR A 120 24.82 6.41 2.52
N ASP A 121 24.19 5.72 3.48
CA ASP A 121 24.74 4.56 4.17
C ASP A 121 23.69 3.44 4.25
N PRO A 122 23.63 2.55 3.24
CA PRO A 122 22.62 1.49 3.15
C PRO A 122 22.75 0.40 4.21
N ASP A 123 23.89 0.32 4.91
CA ASP A 123 24.13 -0.66 5.97
C ASP A 123 23.46 -0.23 7.30
N ILE A 124 23.11 1.05 7.43
CA ILE A 124 22.39 1.60 8.57
C ILE A 124 20.88 1.54 8.29
N ASP A 125 20.10 1.11 9.29
CA ASP A 125 18.65 1.10 9.20
C ASP A 125 18.07 2.49 8.90
N GLY A 126 17.02 2.53 8.08
CA GLY A 126 16.39 3.78 7.63
C GLY A 126 15.58 4.51 8.71
N TYR A 127 15.41 3.93 9.90
CA TYR A 127 14.57 4.49 10.97
C TYR A 127 15.36 5.16 12.09
N THR A 128 16.70 5.17 12.03
CA THR A 128 17.55 5.85 13.01
C THR A 128 18.55 6.75 12.29
N VAL A 129 18.81 7.93 12.88
CA VAL A 129 19.85 8.83 12.38
C VAL A 129 21.23 8.24 12.74
N PRO A 130 22.18 8.14 11.81
CA PRO A 130 23.55 7.71 12.09
C PRO A 130 24.18 8.51 13.22
N THR A 131 25.06 7.88 13.98
CA THR A 131 25.83 8.54 15.04
C THR A 131 27.04 9.31 14.51
N GLU A 132 27.50 8.97 13.31
CA GLU A 132 28.66 9.61 12.71
C GLU A 132 28.28 11.01 12.17
N PRO A 133 29.13 12.03 12.37
CA PRO A 133 28.91 13.35 11.78
C PRO A 133 28.95 13.27 10.25
N GLY A 134 27.94 13.84 9.60
CA GLY A 134 27.78 13.71 8.16
C GLY A 134 26.42 14.20 7.69
N SER A 135 26.23 14.24 6.37
CA SER A 135 24.95 14.55 5.76
C SER A 135 24.40 13.30 5.07
N TYR A 136 23.16 12.97 5.39
CA TYR A 136 22.53 11.71 5.02
C TYR A 136 21.25 11.97 4.24
N LEU A 137 21.10 11.25 3.13
CA LEU A 137 19.91 11.28 2.28
C LEU A 137 19.07 10.03 2.54
N TYR A 138 17.77 10.22 2.72
CA TYR A 138 16.82 9.14 2.94
C TYR A 138 15.78 9.10 1.84
N GLU A 139 15.32 7.88 1.52
CA GLU A 139 14.16 7.62 0.69
C GLU A 139 13.05 6.96 1.50
N ILE A 140 11.84 7.47 1.35
CA ILE A 140 10.60 6.84 1.81
C ILE A 140 9.88 6.33 0.57
N HIS A 141 9.76 5.01 0.46
CA HIS A 141 8.97 4.38 -0.58
C HIS A 141 7.59 3.99 -0.04
N CYS A 142 6.55 4.43 -0.76
CA CYS A 142 5.15 4.23 -0.40
C CYS A 142 4.41 3.51 -1.52
N THR A 143 3.61 2.50 -1.17
CA THR A 143 2.69 1.81 -2.09
C THR A 143 1.27 1.76 -1.54
N TRP A 144 0.30 1.98 -2.42
CA TRP A 144 -1.13 1.89 -2.12
C TRP A 144 -1.74 0.68 -2.80
N PRO A 145 -2.75 0.05 -2.18
CA PRO A 145 -3.31 -1.20 -2.69
C PRO A 145 -4.15 -0.96 -3.94
N LEU A 146 -4.55 -2.06 -4.59
CA LEU A 146 -5.51 -2.07 -5.69
C LEU A 146 -5.11 -1.17 -6.88
N GLU A 147 -3.81 -1.18 -7.21
CA GLU A 147 -3.22 -0.39 -8.31
C GLU A 147 -3.44 1.12 -8.17
N GLN A 148 -3.72 1.62 -6.95
CA GLN A 148 -3.94 3.04 -6.73
C GLN A 148 -2.66 3.83 -6.98
N GLY A 149 -1.51 3.36 -6.50
CA GLY A 149 -0.27 4.06 -6.80
C GLY A 149 0.93 3.69 -5.95
N ARG A 150 2.03 4.36 -6.28
CA ARG A 150 3.33 4.29 -5.61
C ARG A 150 4.02 5.63 -5.73
N ALA A 151 4.78 6.01 -4.71
CA ALA A 151 5.50 7.27 -4.68
C ALA A 151 6.79 7.13 -3.87
N SER A 152 7.83 7.84 -4.30
CA SER A 152 9.06 8.01 -3.53
C SER A 152 9.16 9.45 -3.01
N PHE A 153 9.51 9.58 -1.74
CA PHE A 153 9.74 10.85 -1.05
C PHE A 153 11.13 10.87 -0.46
N TYR A 154 11.77 12.02 -0.43
CA TYR A 154 13.15 12.16 0.01
C TYR A 154 13.27 13.24 1.07
N PHE A 155 14.17 13.04 2.01
CA PHE A 155 14.59 14.05 2.97
C PHE A 155 16.07 13.92 3.27
N ALA A 156 16.67 15.01 3.72
CA ALA A 156 18.08 15.03 4.08
C ALA A 156 18.25 15.58 5.49
N VAL A 157 19.22 15.04 6.20
CA VAL A 157 19.60 15.48 7.55
C VAL A 157 21.11 15.64 7.63
N THR A 158 21.56 16.50 8.53
CA THR A 158 22.97 16.64 8.87
C THR A 158 23.16 16.38 10.36
N VAL A 159 24.03 15.43 10.68
CA VAL A 159 24.47 15.12 12.04
C VAL A 159 25.61 16.05 12.39
N GLN A 160 25.46 16.78 13.50
CA GLN A 160 26.47 17.68 14.06
C GLN A 160 27.30 16.99 15.15
#